data_AF-A0A843SKF4-F1
#
_entry.id   AF-A0A843SKF4-F1
#
_cell.length_a   1.000
_cell.length_b   1.000
_cell.length_c   1.000
_cell.angle_alpha   90.00
_cell.angle_beta   90.00
_cell.angle_gamma   90.00
#
_symmetry.space_group_name_H-M   'P 1'
#
loop_
_entity.id
_entity.type
_entity.pdbx_description
1 polymer ?
#
loop_
_entity_poly.entity_id
_entity_poly.type
_entity_poly.pdbx_seq_one_letter_code
_entity_poly.pdbx_strand_id
1 'polypeptide(L)'
;MHRHRVLPTLLLAGLIATTIHAQQVTKEKVAGVTNFARLETTIACAGATKAEVVPELKKMGFASIINLREASEAGADVDAEAAAAKAAGINYTHIPFNVASPAPDTVDRFLAAVTKPENNPAFIHCAGGGRAATMWAIKRMQVDGWDQQKALDEAAALGMNSDRLKNFAINYAQTHKR
;
A
#
# COMPACT_ATOMS: atom_id res chain seq x y z
N MET A 1 -45.62 -29.75 52.45
CA MET A 1 -45.22 -28.47 51.82
C MET A 1 -43.80 -28.61 51.31
N HIS A 2 -43.57 -28.62 50.00
CA HIS A 2 -42.41 -28.01 49.31
C HIS A 2 -42.48 -28.40 47.82
N ARG A 3 -42.97 -27.47 47.00
CA ARG A 3 -42.99 -27.57 45.54
C ARG A 3 -41.68 -26.97 45.02
N HIS A 4 -40.79 -27.78 44.48
CA HIS A 4 -39.63 -27.28 43.73
C HIS A 4 -40.10 -26.78 42.36
N ARG A 5 -40.01 -25.46 42.15
CA ARG A 5 -40.18 -24.81 40.85
C ARG A 5 -38.88 -24.96 40.07
N VAL A 6 -38.91 -25.71 38.97
CA VAL A 6 -37.80 -25.77 38.00
C VAL A 6 -38.01 -24.62 37.02
N LEU A 7 -37.08 -23.67 36.98
CA LEU A 7 -37.08 -22.54 36.06
C LEU A 7 -36.26 -22.93 34.80
N PRO A 8 -36.79 -22.81 33.57
CA PRO A 8 -36.02 -23.16 32.38
C PRO A 8 -35.00 -22.07 32.07
N THR A 9 -33.73 -22.44 32.01
CA THR A 9 -32.63 -21.56 31.55
C THR A 9 -32.73 -21.43 30.03
N LEU A 10 -33.24 -20.31 29.53
CA LEU A 10 -33.11 -19.96 28.13
C LEU A 10 -31.64 -19.62 27.83
N LEU A 11 -30.96 -20.53 27.12
CA LEU A 11 -29.68 -20.26 26.47
C LEU A 11 -29.94 -19.41 25.23
N LEU A 12 -29.76 -18.10 25.35
CA LEU A 12 -29.76 -17.18 24.22
C LEU A 12 -28.39 -17.29 23.51
N ALA A 13 -28.34 -18.06 22.42
CA ALA A 13 -27.18 -18.11 21.54
C ALA A 13 -27.04 -16.77 20.79
N GLY A 14 -26.13 -15.90 21.26
CA GLY A 14 -25.81 -14.66 20.57
C GLY A 14 -25.02 -14.95 19.29
N LEU A 15 -25.59 -14.63 18.13
CA LEU A 15 -24.82 -14.54 16.88
C LEU A 15 -23.81 -13.41 17.01
N ILE A 16 -22.52 -13.74 17.10
CA ILE A 16 -21.45 -12.77 16.90
C ILE A 16 -21.34 -12.55 15.39
N ALA A 17 -22.02 -11.53 14.87
CA ALA A 17 -21.78 -11.05 13.52
C ALA A 17 -20.38 -10.42 13.49
N THR A 18 -19.41 -11.15 12.94
CA THR A 18 -18.09 -10.58 12.63
C THR A 18 -18.28 -9.54 11.54
N THR A 19 -18.28 -8.26 11.90
CA THR A 19 -18.27 -7.17 10.93
C THR A 19 -16.95 -7.24 10.16
N ILE A 20 -17.04 -7.55 8.86
CA ILE A 20 -15.92 -7.39 7.94
C ILE A 20 -15.62 -5.88 7.90
N HIS A 21 -14.65 -5.42 8.68
CA HIS A 21 -14.18 -4.04 8.59
C HIS A 21 -13.52 -3.86 7.23
N ALA A 22 -14.16 -3.09 6.35
CA ALA A 22 -13.53 -2.61 5.13
C ALA A 22 -12.34 -1.73 5.55
N GLN A 23 -11.12 -2.11 5.13
CA GLN A 23 -9.90 -1.37 5.45
C GLN A 23 -10.06 0.10 5.02
N GLN A 24 -9.81 1.02 5.95
CA GLN A 24 -10.09 2.45 5.73
C GLN A 24 -8.89 3.17 5.12
N VAL A 25 -9.10 3.79 3.96
CA VAL A 25 -8.14 4.72 3.36
C VAL A 25 -8.37 6.12 3.94
N THR A 26 -7.32 6.71 4.50
CA THR A 26 -7.31 8.10 4.98
C THR A 26 -6.41 8.95 4.09
N LYS A 27 -6.82 10.19 3.83
CA LYS A 27 -6.03 11.18 3.07
C LYS A 27 -5.67 12.31 4.01
N GLU A 28 -4.38 12.60 4.12
CA GLU A 28 -3.85 13.64 5.01
C GLU A 28 -2.84 14.52 4.27
N LYS A 29 -2.61 15.73 4.79
CA LYS A 29 -1.58 16.64 4.26
C LYS A 29 -0.32 16.49 5.10
N VAL A 30 0.73 15.96 4.47
CA VAL A 30 2.08 15.91 5.05
C VAL A 30 2.95 16.91 4.29
N ALA A 31 3.57 17.85 5.01
CA ALA A 31 4.43 18.86 4.38
C ALA A 31 5.57 18.17 3.61
N GLY A 32 5.73 18.53 2.34
CA GLY A 32 6.76 17.94 1.46
C GLY A 32 6.39 16.58 0.84
N VAL A 33 5.17 16.07 1.05
CA VAL A 33 4.63 14.88 0.36
C VAL A 33 3.38 15.26 -0.43
N THR A 34 3.37 14.90 -1.71
CA THR A 34 2.20 15.08 -2.58
C THR A 34 1.26 13.90 -2.45
N ASN A 35 -0.06 14.12 -2.45
CA ASN A 35 -1.09 13.07 -2.51
C ASN A 35 -0.89 11.91 -1.52
N PHE A 36 -0.64 12.21 -0.25
CA PHE A 36 -0.47 11.18 0.78
C PHE A 36 -1.82 10.49 1.08
N ALA A 37 -1.91 9.19 0.79
CA ALA A 37 -3.04 8.34 1.13
C ALA A 37 -2.55 7.10 1.90
N ARG A 38 -3.15 6.80 3.05
CA ARG A 38 -2.74 5.71 3.94
C ARG A 38 -3.86 4.72 4.14
N LEU A 39 -3.57 3.43 4.03
CA LEU A 39 -4.46 2.34 4.41
C LEU A 39 -4.09 1.87 5.81
N GLU A 40 -4.89 2.32 6.79
CA GLU A 40 -4.66 2.06 8.22
C GLU A 40 -3.19 2.30 8.63
N THR A 41 -2.57 1.41 9.40
CA THR A 41 -1.14 1.49 9.75
C THR A 41 -0.27 0.63 8.83
N THR A 42 -0.80 0.12 7.72
CA THR A 42 -0.13 -0.94 6.93
C THR A 42 0.63 -0.45 5.71
N ILE A 43 0.11 0.56 5.00
CA ILE A 43 0.72 1.09 3.77
C ILE A 43 0.33 2.55 3.54
N ALA A 44 1.21 3.32 2.90
CA ALA A 44 0.86 4.57 2.24
C ALA A 44 1.25 4.58 0.76
N CYS A 45 0.38 5.15 -0.07
CA CYS A 45 0.63 5.50 -1.47
C CYS A 45 0.73 7.01 -1.59
N ALA A 46 1.83 7.50 -2.15
CA ALA A 46 2.10 8.93 -2.25
C ALA A 46 2.71 9.35 -3.59
N GLY A 47 2.66 10.65 -3.86
CA GLY A 47 3.35 11.32 -4.96
C GLY A 47 4.74 11.81 -4.55
N ALA A 48 5.19 12.88 -5.23
CA ALA A 48 6.51 13.45 -5.02
C ALA A 48 6.77 13.70 -3.54
N THR A 49 7.89 13.18 -3.06
CA THR A 49 8.32 13.17 -1.66
C THR A 49 9.70 13.80 -1.62
N LYS A 50 9.88 14.81 -0.76
CA LYS A 50 11.19 15.45 -0.58
C LYS A 50 12.02 14.68 0.45
N ALA A 51 13.35 14.67 0.26
CA ALA A 51 14.27 13.98 1.15
C ALA A 51 14.16 14.47 2.61
N GLU A 52 13.88 15.76 2.81
CA GLU A 52 13.70 16.36 4.15
C GLU A 52 12.55 15.73 4.96
N VAL A 53 11.59 15.07 4.31
CA VAL A 53 10.43 14.46 4.98
C VAL A 53 10.71 13.05 5.49
N VAL A 54 11.78 12.40 5.02
CA VAL A 54 12.10 11.02 5.35
C VAL A 54 12.19 10.75 6.87
N PRO A 55 12.79 11.63 7.70
CA PRO A 55 12.76 11.45 9.16
C PRO A 55 11.34 11.48 9.75
N GLU A 56 10.43 12.26 9.17
CA GLU A 56 9.04 12.31 9.60
C GLU A 56 8.29 11.03 9.22
N LEU A 57 8.55 10.47 8.03
CA LEU A 57 8.00 9.16 7.63
C LEU A 57 8.40 8.06 8.62
N LYS A 58 9.64 8.09 9.13
CA LYS A 58 10.09 7.17 10.18
C LYS A 58 9.30 7.36 11.48
N LYS A 59 9.09 8.60 11.93
CA LYS A 59 8.28 8.90 13.13
C LYS A 59 6.81 8.48 12.98
N MET A 60 6.28 8.55 11.76
CA MET A 60 4.94 8.06 11.42
C MET A 60 4.81 6.53 11.47
N GLY A 61 5.91 5.81 11.71
CA GLY A 61 5.94 4.35 11.89
C GLY A 61 6.25 3.56 10.63
N PHE A 62 6.58 4.19 9.50
CA PHE A 62 6.98 3.46 8.31
C PHE A 62 8.33 2.77 8.50
N ALA A 63 8.39 1.49 8.14
CA ALA A 63 9.60 0.68 8.20
C ALA A 63 10.42 0.78 6.90
N SER A 64 9.77 1.07 5.78
CA SER A 64 10.44 1.24 4.49
C SER A 64 9.85 2.33 3.60
N ILE A 65 10.66 2.77 2.64
CA ILE A 65 10.31 3.61 1.49
C ILE A 65 10.60 2.83 0.22
N ILE A 66 9.61 2.75 -0.67
CA ILE A 66 9.76 2.22 -2.02
C ILE A 66 9.52 3.36 -3.03
N ASN A 67 10.59 3.83 -3.66
CA ASN A 67 10.53 4.90 -4.64
C ASN A 67 10.38 4.32 -6.05
N LEU A 68 9.28 4.66 -6.71
CA LEU A 68 8.95 4.19 -8.08
C LEU A 68 9.30 5.19 -9.18
N ARG A 69 9.89 6.34 -8.84
CA ARG A 69 10.26 7.38 -9.82
C ARG A 69 11.51 6.97 -10.59
N GLU A 70 11.55 7.32 -11.87
CA GLU A 70 12.82 7.32 -12.60
C GLU A 70 13.64 8.54 -12.15
N ALA A 71 14.96 8.39 -12.03
CA ALA A 71 15.86 9.48 -11.64
C ALA A 71 15.83 10.66 -12.63
N SER A 72 15.45 10.39 -13.88
CA SER A 72 15.26 11.40 -14.94
C SER A 72 13.97 12.20 -14.82
N GLU A 73 13.04 11.85 -13.93
CA GLU A 73 11.81 12.60 -13.75
C GLU A 73 12.08 13.98 -13.12
N ALA A 74 11.37 15.00 -13.58
CA ALA A 74 11.51 16.36 -13.07
C ALA A 74 11.33 16.43 -11.54
N GLY A 75 12.33 16.93 -10.83
CA GLY A 75 12.32 17.03 -9.37
C GLY A 75 12.41 15.68 -8.64
N ALA A 76 12.86 14.61 -9.29
CA ALA A 76 13.32 13.41 -8.59
C ALA A 76 14.73 13.64 -8.04
N ASP A 77 14.95 13.32 -6.77
CA ASP A 77 16.26 13.31 -6.14
C ASP A 77 16.44 12.02 -5.36
N VAL A 78 16.74 10.95 -6.11
CA VAL A 78 16.83 9.58 -5.59
C VAL A 78 17.99 9.46 -4.61
N ASP A 79 19.12 10.11 -4.89
CA ASP A 79 20.32 10.04 -4.05
C ASP A 79 20.12 10.77 -2.72
N ALA A 80 19.53 11.97 -2.73
CA ALA A 80 19.23 12.68 -1.49
C ALA A 80 18.21 11.92 -0.63
N GLU A 81 17.18 11.34 -1.23
CA GLU A 81 16.19 10.55 -0.51
C GLU A 81 16.81 9.27 0.09
N ALA A 82 17.64 8.56 -0.67
CA ALA A 82 18.37 7.38 -0.18
C ALA A 82 19.33 7.75 0.97
N ALA A 83 20.03 8.88 0.87
CA ALA A 83 20.90 9.38 1.93
C ALA A 83 20.10 9.74 3.19
N ALA A 84 18.96 10.41 3.05
CA ALA A 84 18.07 10.74 4.16
C ALA A 84 17.48 9.48 4.81
N ALA A 85 17.12 8.46 4.01
CA ALA A 85 16.62 7.19 4.51
C ALA A 85 17.67 6.43 5.33
N LYS A 86 18.90 6.38 4.81
CA LYS A 86 20.05 5.83 5.54
C LYS A 86 20.28 6.56 6.86
N ALA A 87 20.23 7.90 6.87
CA ALA A 87 20.43 8.71 8.07
C ALA A 87 19.30 8.50 9.10
N ALA A 88 18.06 8.30 8.65
CA ALA A 88 16.89 8.08 9.51
C ALA A 88 16.71 6.63 9.97
N GLY A 89 17.49 5.68 9.44
CA GLY A 89 17.33 4.25 9.75
C GLY A 89 15.98 3.68 9.26
N ILE A 90 15.55 4.09 8.07
CA ILE A 90 14.39 3.53 7.36
C ILE A 90 14.88 2.78 6.12
N ASN A 91 14.32 1.60 5.86
CA ASN A 91 14.73 0.81 4.69
C ASN A 91 14.35 1.56 3.41
N TYR A 92 15.24 1.60 2.43
CA TYR A 92 15.00 2.29 1.16
C TYR A 92 15.21 1.35 -0.01
N THR A 93 14.25 1.29 -0.92
CA THR A 93 14.38 0.54 -2.17
C THR A 93 13.94 1.40 -3.35
N HIS A 94 14.86 1.63 -4.30
CA HIS A 94 14.55 2.30 -5.55
C HIS A 94 14.19 1.27 -6.64
N ILE A 95 12.95 1.34 -7.12
CA ILE A 95 12.39 0.44 -8.14
C ILE A 95 11.74 1.32 -9.22
N PRO A 96 12.53 1.91 -10.13
CA PRO A 96 12.00 2.83 -11.13
C PRO A 96 10.94 2.12 -11.99
N PHE A 97 9.77 2.73 -12.10
CA PHE A 97 8.65 2.15 -12.84
C PHE A 97 8.06 3.15 -13.82
N ASN A 98 8.24 2.83 -15.11
CA ASN A 98 7.61 3.53 -16.23
C ASN A 98 6.52 2.64 -16.83
N VAL A 99 5.25 3.01 -16.65
CA VAL A 99 4.13 2.22 -17.18
C VAL A 99 4.10 2.16 -18.72
N ALA A 100 4.72 3.12 -19.42
CA ALA A 100 4.80 3.11 -20.88
C ALA A 100 5.82 2.08 -21.40
N SER A 101 6.84 1.76 -20.60
CA SER A 101 7.90 0.82 -20.94
C SER A 101 8.42 0.16 -19.65
N PRO A 102 7.62 -0.73 -19.03
CA PRO A 102 7.99 -1.35 -17.77
C PRO A 102 9.16 -2.31 -17.98
N ALA A 103 10.19 -2.23 -17.13
CA ALA A 103 11.24 -3.24 -17.16
C ALA A 103 10.63 -4.60 -16.76
N PRO A 104 11.03 -5.72 -17.39
CA PRO A 104 10.36 -7.01 -17.24
C PRO A 104 10.25 -7.51 -15.79
N ASP A 105 11.22 -7.16 -14.95
CA ASP A 105 11.35 -7.60 -13.56
C ASP A 105 10.80 -6.59 -12.53
N THR A 106 10.31 -5.42 -12.96
CA THR A 106 9.93 -4.31 -12.07
C THR A 106 8.90 -4.75 -11.03
N VAL A 107 7.89 -5.50 -11.47
CA VAL A 107 6.81 -5.97 -10.59
C VAL A 107 7.30 -7.04 -9.63
N ASP A 108 8.11 -8.00 -10.09
CA ASP A 108 8.67 -9.01 -9.21
C ASP A 108 9.61 -8.41 -8.15
N ARG A 109 10.44 -7.44 -8.52
CA ARG A 109 11.27 -6.67 -7.56
C ARG A 109 10.42 -5.96 -6.53
N PHE A 110 9.32 -5.33 -6.95
CA PHE A 110 8.39 -4.69 -6.04
C PHE A 110 7.72 -5.69 -5.09
N LEU A 111 7.19 -6.80 -5.61
CA LEU A 111 6.55 -7.83 -4.80
C LEU A 111 7.55 -8.41 -3.79
N ALA A 112 8.79 -8.68 -4.20
CA ALA A 112 9.85 -9.15 -3.32
C ALA A 112 10.25 -8.12 -2.23
N ALA A 113 10.15 -6.81 -2.53
CA ALA A 113 10.44 -5.77 -1.55
C ALA A 113 9.28 -5.57 -0.56
N VAL A 114 8.04 -5.45 -1.04
CA VAL A 114 6.89 -5.09 -0.21
C VAL A 114 6.40 -6.24 0.68
N THR A 115 6.69 -7.49 0.31
CA THR A 115 6.29 -8.68 1.09
C THR A 115 7.25 -9.05 2.21
N LYS A 116 8.42 -8.40 2.27
CA LYS A 116 9.37 -8.58 3.38
C LYS A 116 8.80 -8.02 4.69
N PRO A 117 8.73 -8.80 5.77
CA PRO A 117 8.21 -8.32 7.05
C PRO A 117 8.91 -7.05 7.54
N GLU A 118 10.24 -6.96 7.39
CA GLU A 118 11.06 -5.81 7.81
C GLU A 118 10.76 -4.52 7.04
N ASN A 119 10.02 -4.60 5.94
CA ASN A 119 9.62 -3.45 5.15
C ASN A 119 8.21 -2.95 5.45
N ASN A 120 7.45 -3.64 6.32
CA ASN A 120 6.09 -3.25 6.65
C ASN A 120 6.04 -2.54 8.02
N PRO A 121 5.32 -1.40 8.15
CA PRO A 121 4.54 -0.70 7.13
C PRO A 121 5.39 -0.02 6.05
N ALA A 122 4.98 -0.13 4.79
CA ALA A 122 5.72 0.47 3.67
C ALA A 122 5.12 1.83 3.24
N PHE A 123 6.00 2.76 2.88
CA PHE A 123 5.66 4.00 2.20
C PHE A 123 6.05 3.87 0.72
N ILE A 124 5.08 3.75 -0.18
CA ILE A 124 5.34 3.61 -1.61
C ILE A 124 4.99 4.92 -2.29
N HIS A 125 5.90 5.45 -3.09
CA HIS A 125 5.63 6.71 -3.78
C HIS A 125 6.13 6.76 -5.22
N CYS A 126 5.57 7.68 -5.99
CA CYS A 126 6.02 8.03 -7.34
C CYS A 126 5.91 9.55 -7.55
N ALA A 127 5.71 10.05 -8.77
CA ALA A 127 5.44 11.48 -8.98
C ALA A 127 4.06 11.92 -8.43
N GLY A 128 3.01 11.12 -8.65
CA GLY A 128 1.62 11.54 -8.40
C GLY A 128 0.77 10.61 -7.54
N GLY A 129 1.32 9.50 -7.04
CA GLY A 129 0.59 8.47 -6.28
C GLY A 129 0.07 7.29 -7.12
N GLY A 130 -0.33 7.54 -8.38
CA GLY A 130 -0.98 6.53 -9.21
C GLY A 130 -0.20 5.23 -9.38
N ARG A 131 1.11 5.30 -9.67
CA ARG A 131 1.96 4.11 -9.81
C ARG A 131 2.08 3.30 -8.52
N ALA A 132 2.13 3.97 -7.37
CA ALA A 132 2.19 3.31 -6.07
C ALA A 132 0.93 2.47 -5.83
N ALA A 133 -0.24 3.08 -6.07
CA ALA A 133 -1.52 2.41 -5.97
C ALA A 133 -1.66 1.25 -6.98
N THR A 134 -1.13 1.39 -8.20
CA THR A 134 -1.12 0.31 -9.20
C THR A 134 -0.29 -0.89 -8.77
N MET A 135 0.93 -0.66 -8.27
CA MET A 135 1.78 -1.76 -7.78
C MET A 135 1.15 -2.43 -6.56
N TRP A 136 0.49 -1.65 -5.70
CA TRP A 136 -0.29 -2.18 -4.57
C TRP A 136 -1.47 -3.06 -5.02
N ALA A 137 -2.25 -2.65 -6.02
CA ALA A 137 -3.31 -3.48 -6.60
C ALA A 137 -2.77 -4.82 -7.13
N ILE A 138 -1.60 -4.80 -7.79
CA ILE A 138 -0.97 -6.03 -8.27
C ILE A 138 -0.63 -6.95 -7.09
N LYS A 139 -0.04 -6.42 -6.01
CA LYS A 139 0.22 -7.21 -4.78
C LYS A 139 -1.07 -7.81 -4.22
N ARG A 140 -2.16 -7.04 -4.15
CA ARG A 140 -3.46 -7.57 -3.69
C ARG A 140 -3.92 -8.77 -4.50
N MET A 141 -3.85 -8.70 -5.81
CA MET A 141 -4.27 -9.81 -6.69
C MET A 141 -3.31 -11.00 -6.66
N GLN A 142 -2.00 -10.73 -6.66
CA GLN A 142 -0.95 -11.74 -6.88
C GLN A 142 -0.48 -12.42 -5.60
N VAL A 143 -0.57 -11.74 -4.47
CA VAL A 143 -0.05 -12.22 -3.19
C VAL A 143 -1.19 -12.43 -2.20
N ASP A 144 -2.12 -11.48 -2.12
CA ASP A 144 -3.23 -11.58 -1.14
C ASP A 144 -4.43 -12.38 -1.68
N GLY A 145 -4.41 -12.77 -2.96
CA GLY A 145 -5.48 -13.52 -3.60
C GLY A 145 -6.80 -12.75 -3.73
N TRP A 146 -6.76 -11.43 -3.73
CA TRP A 146 -7.96 -10.60 -3.87
C TRP A 146 -8.53 -10.67 -5.28
N ASP A 147 -9.84 -10.54 -5.38
CA ASP A 147 -10.50 -10.34 -6.66
C ASP A 147 -10.05 -9.01 -7.29
N GLN A 148 -10.07 -8.99 -8.62
CA GLN A 148 -9.60 -7.85 -9.40
C GLN A 148 -10.37 -6.56 -9.06
N GLN A 149 -11.69 -6.64 -8.93
CA GLN A 149 -12.50 -5.43 -8.73
C GLN A 149 -12.19 -4.78 -7.38
N LYS A 150 -12.16 -5.57 -6.31
CA LYS A 150 -11.81 -5.12 -4.97
C LYS A 150 -10.41 -4.51 -4.90
N ALA A 151 -9.41 -5.14 -5.55
CA ALA A 151 -8.06 -4.59 -5.60
C ALA A 151 -8.00 -3.23 -6.33
N LEU A 152 -8.75 -3.09 -7.42
CA LEU A 152 -8.81 -1.85 -8.20
C LEU A 152 -9.58 -0.74 -7.47
N ASP A 153 -10.62 -1.08 -6.72
CA ASP A 153 -11.37 -0.10 -5.91
C ASP A 153 -10.50 0.49 -4.78
N GLU A 154 -9.74 -0.36 -4.08
CA GLU A 154 -8.79 0.10 -3.06
C GLU A 154 -7.70 0.98 -3.69
N ALA A 155 -7.14 0.58 -4.82
CA ALA A 155 -6.13 1.37 -5.50
C ALA A 155 -6.67 2.69 -6.07
N ALA A 156 -7.92 2.74 -6.52
CA ALA A 156 -8.58 4.00 -6.90
C ALA A 156 -8.69 4.94 -5.69
N ALA A 157 -9.09 4.41 -4.51
CA ALA A 157 -9.13 5.19 -3.27
C ALA A 157 -7.74 5.72 -2.87
N LEU A 158 -6.69 4.92 -3.10
CA LEU A 158 -5.28 5.26 -2.86
C LEU A 158 -4.64 6.17 -3.92
N GLY A 159 -5.38 6.57 -4.97
CA GLY A 159 -4.93 7.58 -5.94
C GLY A 159 -4.52 7.06 -7.32
N MET A 160 -4.84 5.81 -7.66
CA MET A 160 -4.80 5.36 -9.05
C MET A 160 -5.82 6.16 -9.88
N ASN A 161 -5.35 6.80 -10.96
CA ASN A 161 -6.10 7.84 -11.67
C ASN A 161 -6.00 7.76 -13.20
N SER A 162 -5.56 6.62 -13.75
CA SER A 162 -5.35 6.45 -15.19
C SER A 162 -5.75 5.05 -15.66
N ASP A 163 -6.44 4.99 -16.80
CA ASP A 163 -6.77 3.72 -17.46
C ASP A 163 -5.53 2.95 -17.90
N ARG A 164 -4.44 3.64 -18.27
CA ARG A 164 -3.18 2.97 -18.62
C ARG A 164 -2.65 2.18 -17.42
N LEU A 165 -2.69 2.77 -16.22
CA LEU A 165 -2.25 2.13 -14.99
C LEU A 165 -3.17 0.96 -14.60
N LYS A 166 -4.48 1.17 -14.68
CA LYS A 166 -5.48 0.12 -14.44
C LYS A 166 -5.29 -1.08 -15.37
N ASN A 167 -5.18 -0.82 -16.67
CA ASN A 167 -4.99 -1.87 -17.68
C ASN A 167 -3.65 -2.59 -17.51
N PHE A 168 -2.58 -1.89 -17.11
CA PHE A 168 -1.31 -2.53 -16.79
C PHE A 168 -1.47 -3.54 -15.63
N ALA A 169 -2.11 -3.17 -14.53
CA ALA A 169 -2.32 -4.07 -13.40
C ALA A 169 -3.16 -5.30 -13.77
N ILE A 170 -4.24 -5.11 -14.54
CA ILE A 170 -5.10 -6.19 -15.02
C ILE A 170 -4.30 -7.16 -15.91
N ASN A 171 -3.62 -6.63 -16.93
CA ASN A 171 -2.86 -7.44 -17.88
C ASN A 171 -1.75 -8.21 -17.19
N TYR A 172 -1.02 -7.57 -16.26
CA TYR A 172 0.00 -8.26 -15.46
C TYR A 172 -0.61 -9.43 -14.69
N ALA A 173 -1.72 -9.19 -13.97
CA ALA A 173 -2.33 -10.21 -13.14
C ALA A 173 -2.87 -11.41 -13.94
N GLN A 174 -3.38 -11.17 -15.15
CA GLN A 174 -3.88 -12.21 -16.03
C GLN A 174 -2.77 -13.07 -16.65
N THR A 175 -1.63 -12.46 -16.96
CA THR A 175 -0.48 -13.11 -17.62
C THR A 175 0.47 -13.80 -16.65
N HIS A 176 0.44 -13.42 -15.37
CA HIS A 176 1.30 -13.94 -14.32
C HIS A 176 0.48 -14.61 -13.21
N LYS A 177 -0.43 -15.52 -13.55
CA LYS A 177 -1.21 -16.24 -12.53
C LYS A 177 -0.28 -17.03 -11.62
N ARG A 178 -0.42 -16.84 -10.31
CA ARG A 178 0.29 -17.56 -9.26
C ARG A 178 -0.67 -18.52 -8.55
#